data_AF-A0A835UAD3-F1
#
_entry.id   AF-A0A835UAD3-F1
#
_cell.length_a   1.000
_cell.length_b   1.000
_cell.length_c   1.000
_cell.angle_alpha   90.00
_cell.angle_beta   90.00
_cell.angle_gamma   90.00
#
_symmetry.space_group_name_H-M   'P 1'
#
loop_
_entity.id
_entity.type
_entity.pdbx_description
1 polymer ?
#
loop_
_entity_poly.entity_id
_entity_poly.type
_entity_poly.pdbx_seq_one_letter_code
_entity_poly.pdbx_strand_id
1 'polypeptide(L)'
;MPKKMGTNTKAEAARARKSASEAEKKDREAQEREDRYWKEAEGSKSRSSKKREEEAEKRAEAAARRAENRKIAEQEQLEIDRASRKPDPKANRVAAPVPKVTEAELARRRDEERLRLEREAEAAKKRQSRTANEEEYERMVLVSNTNRDESVIEAHSVEEAIVKMVVNDAALPPDRHPERRLKASFKAFEEAELARLKEEKPGLSHTQYKDMIWKLWKKSPDNPLNQQVSE
;
A
#
# COMPACT_ATOMS: atom_id res chain seq x y z
N MET A 1 0.00 -42.77 17.51
CA MET A 1 -0.20 -42.24 16.14
C MET A 1 0.82 -41.12 15.88
N PRO A 2 1.64 -41.18 14.83
CA PRO A 2 2.64 -40.15 14.56
C PRO A 2 1.96 -38.88 14.03
N LYS A 3 2.27 -37.73 14.64
CA LYS A 3 1.76 -36.41 14.17
C LYS A 3 2.36 -36.12 12.79
N LYS A 4 1.51 -35.80 11.82
CA LYS A 4 1.90 -35.45 10.44
C LYS A 4 2.73 -34.16 10.47
N MET A 5 4.06 -34.29 10.42
CA MET A 5 5.02 -33.19 10.31
C MET A 5 5.05 -32.66 8.86
N GLY A 6 3.92 -32.15 8.36
CA GLY A 6 3.86 -31.42 7.11
C GLY A 6 3.96 -29.93 7.40
N THR A 7 5.03 -29.29 6.98
CA THR A 7 5.17 -27.83 7.06
C THR A 7 4.04 -27.16 6.29
N ASN A 8 3.48 -26.08 6.84
CA ASN A 8 2.36 -25.37 6.24
C ASN A 8 2.84 -24.64 4.98
N THR A 9 2.37 -25.07 3.80
CA THR A 9 2.77 -24.55 2.48
C THR A 9 2.59 -23.03 2.35
N LYS A 10 1.59 -22.45 3.02
CA LYS A 10 1.38 -20.99 3.05
C LYS A 10 2.45 -20.28 3.89
N ALA A 11 2.90 -20.89 4.97
CA ALA A 11 3.99 -20.36 5.79
C ALA A 11 5.34 -20.45 5.07
N GLU A 12 5.57 -21.51 4.30
CA GLU A 12 6.75 -21.65 3.44
C GLU A 12 6.76 -20.61 2.32
N ALA A 13 5.63 -20.39 1.65
CA ALA A 13 5.50 -19.35 0.62
C ALA A 13 5.74 -17.94 1.18
N ALA A 14 5.25 -17.64 2.39
CA ALA A 14 5.50 -16.37 3.06
C ALA A 14 6.98 -16.19 3.43
N ARG A 15 7.62 -17.25 3.94
CA ARG A 15 9.08 -17.26 4.22
C ARG A 15 9.90 -17.08 2.95
N ALA A 16 9.52 -17.73 1.86
CA ALA A 16 10.18 -17.62 0.56
C ALA A 16 10.10 -16.19 -0.02
N ARG A 17 8.95 -15.54 0.09
CA ARG A 17 8.81 -14.11 -0.31
C ARG A 17 9.67 -13.19 0.54
N LYS A 18 9.71 -13.42 1.86
CA LYS A 18 10.55 -12.64 2.76
C LYS A 18 12.03 -12.83 2.42
N SER A 19 12.50 -14.08 2.24
CA SER A 19 13.87 -14.35 1.86
C SER A 19 14.25 -13.80 0.48
N ALA A 20 13.33 -13.82 -0.49
CA ALA A 20 13.55 -13.20 -1.80
C ALA A 20 13.71 -11.68 -1.69
N SER A 21 12.86 -11.00 -0.91
CA SER A 21 12.98 -9.56 -0.68
C SER A 21 14.25 -9.17 0.10
N GLU A 22 14.70 -10.03 1.02
CA GLU A 22 15.95 -9.84 1.76
C GLU A 22 17.17 -10.09 0.86
N ALA A 23 17.09 -11.04 -0.08
CA ALA A 23 18.12 -11.27 -1.09
C ALA A 23 18.23 -10.08 -2.05
N GLU A 24 17.12 -9.58 -2.60
CA GLU A 24 17.13 -8.40 -3.49
C GLU A 24 17.71 -7.16 -2.81
N LYS A 25 17.42 -6.96 -1.52
CA LYS A 25 18.01 -5.86 -0.73
C LYS A 25 19.51 -6.05 -0.56
N LYS A 26 19.97 -7.26 -0.22
CA LYS A 26 21.40 -7.56 -0.10
C LYS A 26 22.14 -7.41 -1.43
N ASP A 27 21.52 -7.81 -2.53
CA ASP A 27 22.10 -7.67 -3.87
C ASP A 27 22.20 -6.20 -4.26
N ARG A 28 21.16 -5.39 -3.98
CA ARG A 28 21.22 -3.93 -4.18
C ARG A 28 22.29 -3.28 -3.32
N GLU A 29 22.37 -3.64 -2.03
CA GLU A 29 23.40 -3.14 -1.13
C GLU A 29 24.82 -3.59 -1.53
N ALA A 30 24.97 -4.77 -2.15
CA ALA A 30 26.23 -5.22 -2.72
C ALA A 30 26.61 -4.40 -3.95
N GLN A 31 25.67 -4.21 -4.89
CA GLN A 31 25.87 -3.36 -6.07
C GLN A 31 26.21 -1.92 -5.69
N GLU A 32 25.49 -1.32 -4.74
CA GLU A 32 25.78 0.03 -4.27
C GLU A 32 27.16 0.14 -3.61
N ARG A 33 27.61 -0.90 -2.90
CA ARG A 33 28.95 -0.94 -2.32
C ARG A 33 30.03 -1.06 -3.38
N GLU A 34 29.82 -1.90 -4.39
CA GLU A 34 30.72 -2.04 -5.54
C GLU A 34 30.78 -0.72 -6.33
N ASP A 35 29.64 -0.11 -6.63
CA ASP A 35 29.56 1.18 -7.31
C ASP A 35 30.27 2.29 -6.52
N ARG A 36 30.10 2.32 -5.20
CA ARG A 36 30.83 3.26 -4.33
C ARG A 36 32.33 2.99 -4.36
N TYR A 37 32.74 1.72 -4.26
CA TYR A 37 34.14 1.32 -4.33
C TYR A 37 34.77 1.75 -5.67
N TRP A 38 34.08 1.52 -6.79
CA TRP A 38 34.54 1.94 -8.11
C TRP A 38 34.61 3.45 -8.27
N LYS A 39 33.61 4.20 -7.75
CA LYS A 39 33.62 5.67 -7.75
C LYS A 39 34.76 6.26 -6.90
N GLU A 40 35.05 5.66 -5.75
CA GLU A 40 36.15 6.09 -4.89
C GLU A 40 37.51 5.76 -5.53
N ALA A 41 37.63 4.59 -6.19
CA ALA A 41 38.81 4.19 -6.94
C ALA A 41 39.08 5.07 -8.18
N GLU A 42 38.03 5.60 -8.83
CA GLU A 42 38.16 6.54 -9.96
C GLU A 42 38.78 7.89 -9.53
N GLY A 43 38.72 8.21 -8.23
CA GLY A 43 39.33 9.40 -7.65
C GLY A 43 38.74 10.71 -8.18
N SER A 44 39.38 11.84 -7.85
CA SER A 44 38.92 13.14 -8.32
C SER A 44 39.21 13.31 -9.82
N LYS A 45 38.16 13.44 -10.65
CA LYS A 45 38.31 13.78 -12.07
C LYS A 45 39.20 15.01 -12.25
N SER A 46 40.14 14.94 -13.20
CA SER A 46 41.06 16.04 -13.51
C SER A 46 40.29 17.31 -13.92
N ARG A 47 40.91 18.50 -13.74
CA ARG A 47 40.32 19.78 -14.19
C ARG A 47 39.92 19.76 -15.67
N SER A 48 40.69 19.06 -16.51
CA SER A 48 40.40 18.90 -17.94
C SER A 48 39.15 18.05 -18.19
N SER A 49 38.98 16.95 -17.45
CA SER A 49 37.78 16.10 -17.53
C SER A 49 36.53 16.88 -17.09
N LYS A 50 36.60 17.59 -15.97
CA LYS A 50 35.50 18.45 -15.49
C LYS A 50 35.11 19.53 -16.50
N LYS A 51 36.10 20.18 -17.13
CA LYS A 51 35.84 21.19 -18.18
C LYS A 51 35.17 20.59 -19.42
N ARG A 52 35.54 19.37 -19.81
CA ARG A 52 34.89 18.66 -20.92
C ARG A 52 33.45 18.25 -20.59
N GLU A 53 33.19 17.80 -19.37
CA GLU A 53 31.84 17.46 -18.91
C GLU A 53 30.94 18.69 -18.87
N GLU A 54 31.41 19.82 -18.31
CA GLU A 54 30.67 21.08 -18.27
C GLU A 54 30.40 21.66 -19.67
N GLU A 55 31.38 21.60 -20.59
CA GLU A 55 31.18 22.03 -21.98
C GLU A 55 30.21 21.12 -22.73
N ALA A 56 30.26 19.81 -22.48
CA ALA A 56 29.32 18.84 -23.04
C ALA A 56 27.89 19.07 -22.51
N GLU A 57 27.75 19.33 -21.20
CA GLU A 57 26.48 19.65 -20.56
C GLU A 57 25.89 20.95 -21.12
N LYS A 58 26.69 22.02 -21.20
CA LYS A 58 26.28 23.29 -21.79
C LYS A 58 25.88 23.16 -23.26
N ARG A 59 26.59 22.32 -24.02
CA ARG A 59 26.25 22.03 -25.43
C ARG A 59 24.96 21.22 -25.54
N ALA A 60 24.75 20.25 -24.65
CA ALA A 60 23.54 19.45 -24.57
C ALA A 60 22.33 20.29 -24.17
N GLU A 61 22.46 21.16 -23.18
CA GLU A 61 21.42 22.12 -22.76
C GLU A 61 21.07 23.08 -23.89
N ALA A 62 22.07 23.65 -24.58
CA ALA A 62 21.84 24.51 -25.73
C ALA A 62 21.15 23.76 -26.88
N ALA A 63 21.50 22.50 -27.12
CA ALA A 63 20.83 21.66 -28.12
C ALA A 63 19.39 21.32 -27.71
N ALA A 64 19.14 21.04 -26.43
CA ALA A 64 17.81 20.77 -25.89
C ALA A 64 16.91 22.00 -26.03
N ARG A 65 17.39 23.18 -25.63
CA ARG A 65 16.67 24.46 -25.78
C ARG A 65 16.38 24.78 -27.24
N ARG A 66 17.33 24.53 -28.15
CA ARG A 66 17.10 24.71 -29.60
C ARG A 66 16.06 23.71 -30.14
N ALA A 67 16.08 22.46 -29.67
CA ALA A 67 15.11 21.45 -30.07
C ALA A 67 13.70 21.78 -29.55
N GLU A 68 13.57 22.31 -28.33
CA GLU A 68 12.30 22.77 -27.78
C GLU A 68 11.75 23.97 -28.57
N ASN A 69 12.57 25.00 -28.80
CA ASN A 69 12.17 26.15 -29.62
C ASN A 69 11.75 25.73 -31.04
N ARG A 70 12.45 24.76 -31.63
CA ARG A 70 12.09 24.23 -32.96
C ARG A 70 10.76 23.50 -32.94
N LYS A 71 10.48 22.70 -31.91
CA LYS A 71 9.19 22.01 -31.75
C LYS A 71 8.04 22.99 -31.59
N ILE A 72 8.24 24.06 -30.84
CA ILE A 72 7.25 25.13 -30.67
C ILE A 72 6.98 25.82 -32.01
N ALA A 73 8.03 26.23 -32.73
CA ALA A 73 7.89 26.86 -34.04
C ALA A 73 7.20 25.94 -35.07
N GLU A 74 7.48 24.63 -35.05
CA GLU A 74 6.82 23.66 -35.91
C GLU A 74 5.33 23.51 -35.55
N GLN A 75 4.98 23.52 -34.26
CA GLN A 75 3.59 23.52 -33.82
C GLN A 75 2.84 24.78 -34.27
N GLU A 76 3.45 25.95 -34.12
CA GLU A 76 2.87 27.22 -34.59
C GLU A 76 2.68 27.22 -36.11
N GLN A 77 3.65 26.73 -36.88
CA GLN A 77 3.53 26.62 -38.33
C GLN A 77 2.42 25.64 -38.74
N LEU A 78 2.29 24.50 -38.05
CA LEU A 78 1.20 23.56 -38.29
C LEU A 78 -0.17 24.15 -37.96
N GLU A 79 -0.27 25.00 -36.92
CA GLU A 79 -1.49 25.72 -36.60
C GLU A 79 -1.84 26.78 -37.64
N ILE A 80 -0.84 27.52 -38.13
CA ILE A 80 -0.99 28.49 -39.23
C ILE A 80 -1.41 27.77 -40.52
N ASP A 81 -0.77 26.65 -40.86
CA ASP A 81 -1.10 25.83 -42.03
C ASP A 81 -2.50 25.21 -41.92
N ARG A 82 -2.91 24.82 -40.71
CA ARG A 82 -4.27 24.33 -40.44
C ARG A 82 -5.31 25.46 -40.53
N ALA A 83 -4.96 26.67 -40.08
CA ALA A 83 -5.81 27.84 -40.18
C ALA A 83 -5.94 28.31 -41.63
N SER A 84 -4.87 28.26 -42.42
CA SER A 84 -4.85 28.64 -43.84
C SER A 84 -5.53 27.61 -44.75
N ARG A 85 -5.54 26.34 -44.34
CA ARG A 85 -6.25 25.26 -45.04
C ARG A 85 -7.75 25.19 -44.76
N LYS A 86 -8.35 26.10 -43.97
CA LYS A 86 -9.81 26.15 -43.84
C LYS A 86 -10.41 26.51 -45.21
N PRO A 87 -11.00 25.56 -45.94
CA PRO A 87 -11.62 25.87 -47.22
C PRO A 87 -12.92 26.61 -46.94
N ASP A 88 -13.23 27.62 -47.74
CA ASP A 88 -14.53 28.27 -47.69
C ASP A 88 -15.64 27.21 -47.78
N PRO A 89 -16.64 27.23 -46.88
CA PRO A 89 -17.71 26.23 -46.84
C PRO A 89 -18.60 26.21 -48.10
N LYS A 90 -18.36 27.13 -49.04
CA LYS A 90 -19.06 27.24 -50.34
C LYS A 90 -18.27 26.64 -51.51
N ALA A 91 -17.00 26.27 -51.36
CA ALA A 91 -16.17 25.72 -52.43
C ALA A 91 -16.27 24.18 -52.57
N ASN A 92 -16.86 23.48 -51.60
CA ASN A 92 -16.88 22.01 -51.55
C ASN A 92 -18.14 21.37 -52.18
N ARG A 93 -18.87 22.11 -53.03
CA ARG A 93 -20.16 21.67 -53.62
C ARG A 93 -20.13 21.39 -55.12
N VAL A 94 -18.98 21.50 -55.78
CA VAL A 94 -18.85 21.08 -57.19
C VAL A 94 -18.00 19.83 -57.24
N ALA A 95 -18.67 18.71 -57.52
CA ALA A 95 -18.10 17.39 -57.62
C ALA A 95 -16.94 17.34 -58.62
N ALA A 96 -15.72 17.32 -58.10
CA ALA A 96 -14.59 16.80 -58.84
C ALA A 96 -14.81 15.28 -58.99
N PRO A 97 -14.67 14.70 -60.20
CA PRO A 97 -14.85 13.27 -60.40
C PRO A 97 -13.82 12.53 -59.54
N VAL A 98 -14.32 11.69 -58.63
CA VAL A 98 -13.48 10.86 -57.78
C VAL A 98 -12.62 9.99 -58.71
N PRO A 99 -11.28 10.07 -58.63
CA PRO A 99 -10.41 9.27 -59.49
C PRO A 99 -10.76 7.80 -59.31
N LYS A 100 -10.90 7.05 -60.41
CA LYS A 100 -11.16 5.60 -60.34
C LYS A 100 -9.92 4.92 -59.78
N VAL A 101 -10.00 4.51 -58.52
CA VAL A 101 -8.90 3.91 -57.77
C VAL A 101 -8.88 2.40 -58.04
N THR A 102 -7.69 1.85 -58.30
CA THR A 102 -7.55 0.40 -58.50
C THR A 102 -7.67 -0.35 -57.17
N GLU A 103 -8.08 -1.63 -57.18
CA GLU A 103 -8.28 -2.42 -55.95
C GLU A 103 -7.01 -2.52 -55.09
N ALA A 104 -5.83 -2.60 -55.73
CA ALA A 104 -4.54 -2.61 -55.05
C ALA A 104 -4.26 -1.30 -54.28
N GLU A 105 -4.72 -0.18 -54.80
CA GLU A 105 -4.55 1.14 -54.18
C GLU A 105 -5.59 1.37 -53.06
N LEU A 106 -6.78 0.76 -53.16
CA LEU A 106 -7.74 0.67 -52.06
C LEU A 106 -7.23 -0.17 -50.88
N ALA A 107 -6.56 -1.29 -51.15
CA ALA A 107 -5.93 -2.12 -50.12
C ALA A 107 -4.81 -1.36 -49.40
N ARG A 108 -3.93 -0.68 -50.14
CA ARG A 108 -2.86 0.15 -49.55
C ARG A 108 -3.40 1.28 -48.70
N ARG A 109 -4.45 1.97 -49.14
CA ARG A 109 -5.10 3.00 -48.32
C ARG A 109 -5.70 2.45 -47.03
N ARG A 110 -6.29 1.24 -47.05
CA ARG A 110 -6.81 0.60 -45.83
C ARG A 110 -5.70 0.23 -44.85
N ASP A 111 -4.58 -0.28 -45.36
CA ASP A 111 -3.44 -0.62 -44.51
C ASP A 111 -2.77 0.62 -43.91
N GLU A 112 -2.64 1.69 -44.70
CA GLU A 112 -2.15 3.00 -44.23
C GLU A 112 -3.07 3.62 -43.18
N GLU A 113 -4.39 3.57 -43.37
CA GLU A 113 -5.39 4.02 -42.38
C GLU A 113 -5.31 3.20 -41.09
N ARG A 114 -5.19 1.87 -41.18
CA ARG A 114 -5.03 1.01 -39.99
C ARG A 114 -3.75 1.33 -39.22
N LEU A 115 -2.63 1.48 -39.93
CA LEU A 115 -1.35 1.81 -39.30
C LEU A 115 -1.38 3.21 -38.67
N ARG A 116 -2.07 4.16 -39.29
CA ARG A 116 -2.28 5.50 -38.74
C ARG A 116 -3.13 5.45 -37.47
N LEU A 117 -4.23 4.70 -37.47
CA LEU A 117 -5.08 4.51 -36.30
C LEU A 117 -4.32 3.86 -35.14
N GLU A 118 -3.46 2.88 -35.44
CA GLU A 118 -2.62 2.22 -34.44
C GLU A 118 -1.58 3.19 -33.84
N ARG A 119 -0.91 4.01 -34.67
CA ARG A 119 -0.01 5.07 -34.19
C ARG A 119 -0.72 6.13 -33.37
N GLU A 120 -1.91 6.55 -33.77
CA GLU A 120 -2.72 7.51 -33.01
C GLU A 120 -3.18 6.91 -31.68
N ALA A 121 -3.54 5.62 -31.64
CA ALA A 121 -3.89 4.90 -30.41
C ALA A 121 -2.68 4.72 -29.47
N GLU A 122 -1.49 4.40 -30.00
CA GLU A 122 -0.26 4.33 -29.21
C GLU A 122 0.13 5.70 -28.65
N ALA A 123 0.02 6.76 -29.46
CA ALA A 123 0.24 8.13 -29.01
C ALA A 123 -0.76 8.56 -27.95
N ALA A 124 -2.03 8.15 -28.05
CA ALA A 124 -3.06 8.40 -27.04
C ALA A 124 -2.74 7.67 -25.73
N LYS A 125 -2.36 6.39 -25.78
CA LYS A 125 -1.89 5.63 -24.60
C LYS A 125 -0.68 6.29 -23.94
N LYS A 126 0.28 6.77 -24.74
CA LYS A 126 1.47 7.49 -24.25
C LYS A 126 1.14 8.87 -23.67
N ARG A 127 0.09 9.55 -24.15
CA ARG A 127 -0.41 10.79 -23.54
C ARG A 127 -1.10 10.49 -22.21
N GLN A 128 -1.96 9.47 -22.16
CA GLN A 128 -2.62 9.00 -20.94
C GLN A 128 -1.61 8.55 -19.87
N SER A 129 -0.48 7.96 -20.26
CA SER A 129 0.58 7.58 -19.31
C SER A 129 1.46 8.76 -18.86
N ARG A 130 1.43 9.91 -19.56
CA ARG A 130 2.21 11.11 -19.24
C ARG A 130 1.43 12.11 -18.40
N THR A 131 0.12 12.17 -18.56
CA THR A 131 -0.76 12.86 -17.63
C THR A 131 -0.87 11.97 -16.39
N ALA A 132 -0.41 12.45 -15.24
CA ALA A 132 -0.72 11.78 -13.98
C ALA A 132 -2.24 11.56 -13.95
N ASN A 133 -2.68 10.32 -13.70
CA ASN A 133 -4.10 10.01 -13.67
C ASN A 133 -4.74 10.98 -12.66
N GLU A 134 -5.84 11.63 -13.03
CA GLU A 134 -6.51 12.62 -12.19
C GLU A 134 -6.85 12.00 -10.82
N GLU A 135 -7.15 10.70 -10.81
CA GLU A 135 -7.34 9.86 -9.61
C GLU A 135 -6.08 9.65 -8.74
N GLU A 136 -4.88 9.70 -9.32
CA GLU A 136 -3.61 9.66 -8.57
C GLU A 136 -3.28 11.03 -7.99
N TYR A 137 -3.54 12.10 -8.74
CA TYR A 137 -3.39 13.46 -8.25
C TYR A 137 -4.39 13.74 -7.12
N GLU A 138 -5.65 13.35 -7.29
CA GLU A 138 -6.66 13.38 -6.24
C GLU A 138 -6.18 12.58 -5.02
N ARG A 139 -5.66 11.35 -5.18
CA ARG A 139 -5.10 10.60 -4.03
C ARG A 139 -3.94 11.30 -3.33
N MET A 140 -3.09 12.01 -4.05
CA MET A 140 -1.98 12.77 -3.45
C MET A 140 -2.44 14.06 -2.76
N VAL A 141 -3.48 14.71 -3.26
CA VAL A 141 -4.03 15.95 -2.70
C VAL A 141 -5.00 15.68 -1.56
N LEU A 142 -5.80 14.61 -1.64
CA LEU A 142 -6.73 14.14 -0.62
C LEU A 142 -6.02 13.27 0.44
N VAL A 143 -4.77 13.61 0.79
CA VAL A 143 -4.12 13.05 1.97
C VAL A 143 -4.81 13.66 3.19
N SER A 144 -5.62 12.85 3.87
CA SER A 144 -6.28 13.24 5.11
C SER A 144 -5.26 13.68 6.15
N ASN A 145 -5.49 14.85 6.75
CA ASN A 145 -4.59 15.40 7.77
C ASN A 145 -4.78 14.63 9.09
N THR A 146 -3.92 13.62 9.28
CA THR A 146 -3.92 12.74 10.45
C THR A 146 -3.63 13.46 11.76
N ASN A 147 -3.18 14.72 11.74
CA ASN A 147 -3.01 15.53 12.95
C ASN A 147 -4.34 15.91 13.60
N ARG A 148 -5.48 15.68 12.93
CA ARG A 148 -6.82 15.94 13.44
C ARG A 148 -7.64 14.67 13.69
N ASP A 149 -7.03 13.50 13.51
CA ASP A 149 -7.68 12.20 13.74
C ASP A 149 -7.60 11.84 15.23
N GLU A 150 -8.72 11.99 15.94
CA GLU A 150 -8.87 11.61 17.36
C GLU A 150 -8.78 10.08 17.60
N SER A 151 -8.66 9.28 16.52
CA SER A 151 -8.46 7.83 16.61
C SER A 151 -7.04 7.42 16.99
N VAL A 152 -6.07 8.33 16.88
CA VAL A 152 -4.68 8.05 17.27
C VAL A 152 -4.53 8.32 18.77
N ILE A 153 -4.38 7.24 19.52
CA ILE A 153 -4.11 7.31 20.95
C ILE A 153 -2.65 7.72 21.15
N GLU A 154 -2.38 9.02 21.23
CA GLU A 154 -1.07 9.55 21.59
C GLU A 154 -0.87 9.45 23.11
N ALA A 155 0.23 8.84 23.55
CA ALA A 155 0.62 8.77 24.95
C ALA A 155 2.11 9.06 25.08
N HIS A 156 2.47 9.94 26.01
CA HIS A 156 3.85 10.41 26.19
C HIS A 156 4.56 9.72 27.37
N SER A 157 3.83 8.94 28.17
CA SER A 157 4.38 8.08 29.22
C SER A 157 3.81 6.66 29.17
N VAL A 158 4.51 5.73 29.82
CA VAL A 158 4.11 4.31 29.88
C VAL A 158 2.78 4.18 30.64
N GLU A 159 2.63 4.89 31.75
CA GLU A 159 1.40 4.92 32.54
C GLU A 159 0.23 5.50 31.75
N GLU A 160 0.45 6.57 30.96
CA GLU A 160 -0.58 7.18 30.13
C GLU A 160 -1.02 6.24 28.99
N ALA A 161 -0.07 5.51 28.40
CA ALA A 161 -0.37 4.51 27.37
C ALA A 161 -1.23 3.38 27.94
N ILE A 162 -0.90 2.90 29.15
CA ILE A 162 -1.68 1.85 29.83
C ILE A 162 -3.10 2.33 30.07
N VAL A 163 -3.30 3.53 30.62
CA VAL A 163 -4.64 4.06 30.90
C VAL A 163 -5.48 4.20 29.62
N LYS A 164 -4.90 4.72 28.53
CA LYS A 164 -5.63 4.93 27.27
C LYS A 164 -5.89 3.62 26.49
N MET A 165 -5.12 2.56 26.74
CA MET A 165 -5.31 1.24 26.10
C MET A 165 -6.23 0.28 26.88
N VAL A 166 -6.62 0.62 28.12
CA VAL A 166 -7.58 -0.18 28.89
C VAL A 166 -8.97 0.00 28.28
N VAL A 167 -9.31 -0.87 27.33
CA VAL A 167 -10.68 -1.10 26.89
C VAL A 167 -11.40 -1.81 28.03
N ASN A 168 -12.51 -1.26 28.51
CA ASN A 168 -13.34 -1.89 29.54
C ASN A 168 -13.60 -3.37 29.17
N ASP A 169 -13.12 -4.29 30.01
CA ASP A 169 -13.26 -5.75 29.88
C ASP A 169 -14.73 -6.23 29.77
N ALA A 170 -15.70 -5.34 30.02
CA ALA A 170 -17.12 -5.61 29.92
C ALA A 170 -17.66 -5.76 28.49
N ALA A 171 -16.91 -5.35 27.46
CA ALA A 171 -17.38 -5.34 26.06
C ALA A 171 -16.86 -6.49 25.19
N LEU A 172 -16.03 -7.38 25.73
CA LEU A 172 -15.52 -8.55 25.00
C LEU A 172 -16.53 -9.70 25.09
N PRO A 173 -16.86 -10.38 23.97
CA PRO A 173 -17.68 -11.59 23.99
C PRO A 173 -17.09 -12.63 24.96
N PRO A 174 -17.91 -13.37 25.71
CA PRO A 174 -17.43 -14.33 26.70
C PRO A 174 -16.46 -15.32 26.03
N ASP A 175 -15.26 -15.41 26.60
CA ASP A 175 -14.15 -16.22 26.11
C ASP A 175 -14.61 -17.68 25.89
N ARG A 176 -14.39 -18.18 24.68
CA ARG A 176 -14.86 -19.51 24.23
C ARG A 176 -14.05 -20.65 24.86
N HIS A 177 -12.96 -20.36 25.59
CA HIS A 177 -12.13 -21.38 26.23
C HIS A 177 -12.58 -21.72 27.67
N PRO A 178 -12.82 -23.01 28.00
CA PRO A 178 -13.31 -23.44 29.30
C PRO A 178 -12.35 -23.10 30.45
N GLU A 179 -11.03 -23.16 30.21
CA GLU A 179 -10.00 -22.81 31.20
C GLU A 179 -10.00 -21.31 31.55
N ARG A 180 -10.30 -20.45 30.57
CA ARG A 180 -10.37 -18.99 30.78
C ARG A 180 -11.69 -18.58 31.43
N ARG A 181 -12.79 -19.26 31.10
CA ARG A 181 -14.08 -19.13 31.81
C ARG A 181 -13.97 -19.57 33.27
N LEU A 182 -13.25 -20.66 33.58
CA LEU A 182 -13.10 -21.13 34.96
C LEU A 182 -12.42 -20.07 35.84
N LYS A 183 -11.37 -19.40 35.34
CA LYS A 183 -10.69 -18.35 36.10
C LYS A 183 -11.56 -17.08 36.25
N ALA A 184 -12.26 -16.68 35.20
CA ALA A 184 -13.14 -15.49 35.24
C ALA A 184 -14.36 -15.71 36.15
N SER A 185 -15.04 -16.85 35.99
CA SER A 185 -16.21 -17.22 36.80
C SER A 185 -15.83 -17.47 38.27
N PHE A 186 -14.69 -18.12 38.54
CA PHE A 186 -14.18 -18.26 39.89
C PHE A 186 -13.86 -16.91 40.54
N LYS A 187 -13.27 -15.96 39.79
CA LYS A 187 -12.97 -14.62 40.32
C LYS A 187 -14.25 -13.85 40.66
N ALA A 188 -15.26 -13.89 39.79
CA ALA A 188 -16.56 -13.26 40.05
C ALA A 188 -17.26 -13.87 41.28
N PHE A 189 -17.21 -15.19 41.42
CA PHE A 189 -17.74 -15.91 42.57
C PHE A 189 -16.95 -15.64 43.85
N GLU A 190 -15.61 -15.58 43.76
CA GLU A 190 -14.73 -15.24 44.87
C GLU A 190 -15.05 -13.86 45.40
N GLU A 191 -15.22 -12.85 44.55
CA GLU A 191 -15.53 -11.48 44.99
C GLU A 191 -16.91 -11.37 45.66
N ALA A 192 -17.93 -12.06 45.13
CA ALA A 192 -19.28 -12.08 45.71
C ALA A 192 -19.35 -12.83 47.05
N GLU A 193 -18.81 -14.04 47.12
CA GLU A 193 -18.84 -14.87 48.33
C GLU A 193 -17.87 -14.38 49.40
N LEU A 194 -16.75 -13.76 49.02
CA LEU A 194 -15.82 -13.18 49.98
C LEU A 194 -16.43 -11.98 50.71
N ALA A 195 -17.26 -11.18 50.06
CA ALA A 195 -18.03 -10.12 50.72
C ALA A 195 -19.01 -10.70 51.74
N ARG A 196 -19.81 -11.70 51.32
CA ARG A 196 -20.79 -12.37 52.18
C ARG A 196 -20.16 -13.09 53.38
N LEU A 197 -19.07 -13.82 53.17
CA LEU A 197 -18.39 -14.57 54.22
C LEU A 197 -17.67 -13.67 55.24
N LYS A 198 -17.23 -12.49 54.82
CA LYS A 198 -16.69 -11.47 55.74
C LYS A 198 -17.77 -10.89 56.65
N GLU A 199 -19.00 -10.74 56.15
CA GLU A 199 -20.16 -10.29 56.94
C GLU A 199 -20.66 -11.39 57.89
N GLU A 200 -20.79 -12.63 57.41
CA GLU A 200 -21.30 -13.75 58.22
C GLU A 200 -20.31 -14.20 59.31
N LYS A 201 -19.01 -14.14 59.03
CA LYS A 201 -17.97 -14.62 59.96
C LYS A 201 -16.78 -13.68 59.99
N PRO A 202 -16.88 -12.48 60.59
CA PRO A 202 -15.73 -11.58 60.70
C PRO A 202 -14.63 -12.22 61.57
N GLY A 203 -13.36 -12.09 61.15
CA GLY A 203 -12.19 -12.51 61.94
C GLY A 203 -11.47 -13.78 61.48
N LEU A 204 -11.89 -14.39 60.36
CA LEU A 204 -11.16 -15.51 59.76
C LEU A 204 -9.98 -14.99 58.89
N SER A 205 -8.93 -15.78 58.73
CA SER A 205 -7.81 -15.42 57.85
C SER A 205 -8.24 -15.47 56.38
N HIS A 206 -7.68 -14.58 55.55
CA HIS A 206 -7.96 -14.54 54.11
C HIS A 206 -7.76 -15.90 53.42
N THR A 207 -6.76 -16.68 53.83
CA THR A 207 -6.52 -18.03 53.32
C THR A 207 -7.65 -18.99 53.68
N GLN A 208 -8.22 -18.87 54.88
CA GLN A 208 -9.34 -19.71 55.33
C GLN A 208 -10.64 -19.38 54.59
N TYR A 209 -10.88 -18.09 54.30
CA TYR A 209 -12.00 -17.70 53.43
C TYR A 209 -11.82 -18.28 52.02
N LYS A 210 -10.61 -18.19 51.44
CA LYS A 210 -10.32 -18.78 50.12
C LYS A 210 -10.56 -20.28 50.07
N ASP A 211 -10.14 -21.02 51.09
CA ASP A 211 -10.38 -22.47 51.18
C ASP A 211 -11.88 -22.81 51.28
N MET A 212 -12.66 -21.98 51.99
CA MET A 212 -14.11 -22.15 52.11
C MET A 212 -14.84 -21.79 50.81
N ILE A 213 -14.45 -20.69 50.17
CA ILE A 213 -14.94 -20.26 48.85
C ILE A 213 -14.62 -21.33 47.80
N TRP A 214 -13.41 -21.92 47.82
CA TRP A 214 -13.04 -22.99 46.90
C TRP A 214 -13.89 -24.26 47.10
N LYS A 215 -14.23 -24.60 48.34
CA LYS A 215 -15.14 -25.73 48.65
C LYS A 215 -16.57 -25.46 48.17
N LEU A 216 -17.07 -24.23 48.34
CA LEU A 216 -18.38 -23.81 47.84
C LEU A 216 -18.40 -23.78 46.30
N TRP A 217 -17.33 -23.27 45.69
CA TRP A 217 -17.15 -23.18 44.24
C TRP A 217 -17.20 -24.56 43.57
N LYS A 218 -16.52 -25.57 44.11
CA LYS A 218 -16.58 -26.95 43.59
C LYS A 218 -17.99 -27.52 43.53
N LYS A 219 -18.90 -27.05 44.41
CA LYS A 219 -20.30 -27.47 44.47
C LYS A 219 -21.26 -26.47 43.79
N SER A 220 -20.77 -25.31 43.38
CA SER A 220 -21.60 -24.24 42.81
C SER A 220 -22.05 -24.60 41.39
N PRO A 221 -23.30 -24.23 41.00
CA PRO A 221 -23.77 -24.34 39.62
C PRO A 221 -23.00 -23.40 38.67
N ASP A 222 -22.32 -22.38 39.18
CA ASP A 222 -21.55 -21.42 38.39
C ASP A 222 -20.20 -21.96 37.92
N ASN A 223 -19.77 -23.12 38.43
CA ASN A 223 -18.56 -23.78 37.96
C ASN A 223 -18.81 -24.42 36.57
N PRO A 224 -18.11 -23.97 35.51
CA PRO A 224 -18.31 -24.50 34.17
C PRO A 224 -18.04 -26.02 34.04
N LEU A 225 -17.30 -26.62 34.99
CA LEU A 225 -17.07 -28.07 35.06
C LEU A 225 -18.31 -28.85 35.51
N ASN A 226 -19.20 -28.24 36.31
CA ASN A 226 -20.43 -28.87 36.78
C ASN A 226 -21.58 -28.72 35.77
N GLN A 227 -21.50 -27.72 34.89
CA GLN A 227 -22.49 -27.45 33.83
C GLN A 227 -22.42 -28.45 32.65
N GLN A 228 -21.31 -29.19 32.50
CA GLN A 228 -21.14 -30.21 31.46
C GLN A 228 -21.74 -31.58 31.82
N VAL A 229 -22.25 -31.75 33.04
CA VAL A 229 -22.77 -33.04 33.55
C VAL A 229 -24.29 -33.17 33.37
N SER A 230 -24.96 -32.12 32.87
CA SER A 230 -26.39 -32.14 32.56
C SER A 230 -26.62 -32.25 31.05
N GLU A 231 -26.47 -33.47 30.53
CA GLU A 231 -27.09 -33.98 29.29
C GLU A 231 -27.76 -35.33 29.60
#